data_AF-A0A345Y7N1-F1
#
_entry.id   AF-A0A345Y7N1-F1
#
_cell.length_a   1.000
_cell.length_b   1.000
_cell.length_c   1.000
_cell.angle_alpha   90.00
_cell.angle_beta   90.00
_cell.angle_gamma   90.00
#
_symmetry.space_group_name_H-M   'P 1'
#
loop_
_entity.id
_entity.type
_entity.pdbx_description
1 polymer ?
#
loop_
_entity_poly.entity_id
_entity_poly.type
_entity_poly.pdbx_seq_one_letter_code
_entity_poly.pdbx_strand_id
1 'polypeptide(L)'
;MAIHSITEWFIPERVQGAHDALIRARTVVGVALLAGVIAPLFAVSYFELNHPAMAWGILAGGAGLLFGPVLLRLTGAISLAAQFVVACMYGMVCWMVTVNGGILSTSSVWFASIPFAAVFVGGRRAGIFWSVLTLLAIAVVFLASGDPGALPASPIGPEHHPLQQAKSLVGLSLVVLSLAMAYDRAKARSLEKLEAARADAERASAAIETLLAQVTRSIRAASNESRDIVGSTESMARTMADQRARAEGMMATAQAMAVMTGQNAAESGRAREVAHAAGTAASEAGDAMDAAVAQLSAAREAIGAAAGRLDELGQKSAEVNGIVKLIRDIADQTNLLALNAAIEAARAGEMGRGFAVVADEVRKLAERTQNATQDIDQKISLIVCGTNEAIVAMKGGNAQMHAGRDNAQHAQDKLGAMIDNTHRLADVLAGVAAAGETQNKGFAAFAGDITAVAEATRALSIETGSIADATGRLDKLMAELGDSVKRHDSLVSDDAAAPAGRGSAGFAPRPATVVV
;
A
#
# COMPACT_ATOMS: atom_id res chain seq x y z
N MET A 1 29.36 -12.06 -66.50
CA MET A 1 28.59 -13.28 -66.14
C MET A 1 29.35 -14.51 -66.62
N ALA A 2 30.57 -14.68 -66.10
CA ALA A 2 31.66 -15.28 -66.86
C ALA A 2 32.56 -16.12 -65.94
N ILE A 3 32.89 -17.34 -66.39
CA ILE A 3 33.77 -18.35 -65.77
C ILE A 3 33.27 -18.96 -64.45
N HIS A 4 32.77 -18.16 -63.50
CA HIS A 4 32.37 -18.66 -62.18
C HIS A 4 31.20 -19.66 -62.24
N SER A 5 30.22 -19.44 -63.13
CA SER A 5 29.07 -20.35 -63.29
C SER A 5 29.44 -21.68 -63.95
N ILE A 6 30.49 -21.70 -64.79
CA ILE A 6 30.93 -22.91 -65.50
C ILE A 6 31.66 -23.85 -64.54
N THR A 7 32.52 -23.30 -63.66
CA THR A 7 33.23 -24.13 -62.66
C THR A 7 32.29 -24.74 -61.62
N GLU A 8 31.20 -24.05 -61.26
CA GLU A 8 30.23 -24.53 -60.29
C GLU A 8 29.33 -25.63 -60.86
N TRP A 9 29.07 -25.61 -62.18
CA TRP A 9 28.32 -26.66 -62.86
C TRP A 9 28.95 -28.05 -62.67
N PHE A 10 30.27 -28.16 -62.59
CA PHE A 10 30.94 -29.45 -62.39
C PHE A 10 30.93 -29.95 -60.94
N ILE A 11 30.44 -29.16 -59.99
CA ILE A 11 30.47 -29.50 -58.55
C ILE A 11 29.07 -29.92 -58.10
N PRO A 12 28.84 -31.20 -57.75
CA PRO A 12 27.51 -31.68 -57.37
C PRO A 12 27.06 -31.08 -56.03
N GLU A 13 25.74 -30.87 -55.88
CA GLU A 13 25.13 -30.21 -54.70
C GLU A 13 25.56 -30.84 -53.36
N ARG A 14 25.78 -32.15 -53.34
CA ARG A 14 26.26 -32.91 -52.17
C ARG A 14 27.59 -32.40 -51.62
N VAL A 15 28.42 -31.82 -52.48
CA VAL A 15 29.74 -31.26 -52.15
C VAL A 15 29.66 -29.77 -51.80
N GLN A 16 28.56 -29.09 -52.15
CA GLN A 16 28.40 -27.65 -51.96
C GLN A 16 28.15 -27.25 -50.50
N GLY A 17 27.62 -28.16 -49.67
CA GLY A 17 27.26 -27.87 -48.27
C GLY A 17 28.44 -27.75 -47.29
N ALA A 18 29.61 -28.31 -47.62
CA ALA A 18 30.79 -28.23 -46.75
C ALA A 18 31.81 -27.24 -47.35
N HIS A 19 32.06 -26.13 -46.64
CA HIS A 19 32.88 -25.02 -47.15
C HIS A 19 34.28 -25.47 -47.61
N ASP A 20 34.94 -26.33 -46.84
CA ASP A 20 36.28 -26.86 -47.19
C ASP A 20 36.25 -27.87 -48.33
N ALA A 21 35.13 -28.57 -48.53
CA ALA A 21 34.95 -29.49 -49.65
C ALA A 21 34.70 -28.72 -50.95
N LEU A 22 33.87 -27.66 -50.87
CA LEU A 22 33.59 -26.75 -51.98
C LEU A 22 34.87 -26.05 -52.48
N ILE A 23 35.73 -25.57 -51.57
CA ILE A 23 37.00 -24.94 -51.94
C ILE A 23 37.89 -25.93 -52.70
N ARG A 24 38.07 -27.15 -52.17
CA ARG A 24 38.88 -28.18 -52.83
C ARG A 24 38.30 -28.61 -54.17
N ALA A 25 36.98 -28.77 -54.26
CA ALA A 25 36.29 -29.09 -55.50
C ALA A 25 36.50 -28.01 -56.57
N ARG A 26 36.40 -26.72 -56.21
CA ARG A 26 36.67 -25.61 -57.12
C ARG A 26 38.12 -25.59 -57.60
N THR A 27 39.09 -25.88 -56.73
CA THR A 27 40.50 -25.96 -57.11
C THR A 27 40.74 -27.09 -58.12
N VAL A 28 40.15 -28.27 -57.89
CA VAL A 28 40.26 -29.42 -58.80
C VAL A 28 39.68 -29.10 -60.18
N VAL A 29 38.47 -28.55 -60.22
CA VAL A 29 37.81 -28.16 -61.47
C VAL A 29 38.57 -27.06 -62.19
N GLY A 30 39.02 -26.04 -61.46
CA GLY A 30 39.75 -24.91 -62.03
C GLY A 30 41.07 -25.31 -62.67
N VAL A 31 41.89 -26.11 -61.98
CA VAL A 31 43.17 -26.59 -62.52
C VAL A 31 42.98 -27.48 -63.74
N ALA A 32 42.00 -28.38 -63.70
CA ALA A 32 41.72 -29.31 -64.79
C ALA A 32 41.20 -28.61 -66.06
N LEU A 33 40.27 -27.66 -65.91
CA LEU A 33 39.77 -26.86 -67.02
C LEU A 33 40.85 -25.96 -67.60
N LEU A 34 41.64 -25.29 -66.76
CA LEU A 34 42.72 -24.41 -67.21
C LEU A 34 43.75 -25.18 -68.03
N ALA A 35 44.25 -26.30 -67.50
CA ALA A 35 45.24 -27.12 -68.19
C ALA A 35 44.68 -27.78 -69.46
N GLY A 36 43.43 -28.25 -69.42
CA GLY A 36 42.76 -28.84 -70.59
C GLY A 36 42.51 -27.86 -71.73
N VAL A 37 42.19 -26.59 -71.43
CA VAL A 37 41.97 -25.55 -72.45
C VAL A 37 43.29 -25.04 -73.04
N ILE A 38 44.36 -25.04 -72.26
CA ILE A 38 45.68 -24.60 -72.72
C ILE A 38 46.37 -25.68 -73.59
N ALA A 39 46.11 -26.97 -73.35
CA ALA A 39 46.76 -28.08 -74.05
C ALA A 39 46.67 -28.01 -75.60
N PRO A 40 45.52 -27.69 -76.24
CA PRO A 40 45.45 -27.53 -77.70
C PRO A 40 46.41 -26.46 -78.27
N LEU A 41 46.63 -25.36 -77.56
CA LEU A 41 47.55 -24.30 -78.01
C LEU A 41 48.99 -24.82 -78.09
N PHE A 42 49.40 -25.66 -77.14
CA PHE A 42 50.70 -26.32 -77.20
C PHE A 42 50.75 -27.37 -78.31
N ALA A 43 49.68 -28.15 -78.50
CA ALA A 43 49.63 -29.19 -79.54
C ALA A 43 49.80 -28.62 -80.96
N VAL A 44 49.19 -27.47 -81.28
CA VAL A 44 49.35 -26.79 -82.58
C VAL A 44 50.82 -26.52 -82.89
N SER A 45 51.59 -26.05 -81.92
CA SER A 45 53.02 -25.76 -82.12
C SER A 45 53.87 -26.99 -82.45
N TYR A 46 53.43 -28.19 -82.06
CA TYR A 46 54.12 -29.45 -82.37
C TYR A 46 53.64 -30.07 -83.69
N PHE A 47 52.43 -29.77 -84.15
CA PHE A 47 52.03 -30.07 -85.53
C PHE A 47 52.84 -29.27 -86.55
N GLU A 48 53.10 -27.99 -86.28
CA GLU A 48 53.93 -27.11 -87.13
C GLU A 48 55.39 -27.60 -87.22
N LEU A 49 55.90 -28.22 -86.17
CA LEU A 49 57.23 -28.84 -86.13
C LEU A 49 57.27 -30.26 -86.73
N ASN A 50 56.22 -30.67 -87.44
CA ASN A 50 56.08 -32.00 -88.03
C ASN A 50 56.26 -33.15 -87.01
N HIS A 51 55.83 -32.94 -85.77
CA HIS A 51 55.93 -33.89 -84.66
C HIS A 51 54.53 -34.36 -84.20
N PRO A 52 53.77 -35.10 -85.02
CA PRO A 52 52.37 -35.44 -84.74
C PRO A 52 52.20 -36.30 -83.48
N ALA A 53 53.17 -37.17 -83.17
CA ALA A 53 53.10 -38.04 -81.99
C ALA A 53 53.07 -37.28 -80.65
N MET A 54 53.70 -36.10 -80.59
CA MET A 54 53.64 -35.25 -79.39
C MET A 54 52.34 -34.45 -79.35
N ALA A 55 51.94 -33.88 -80.48
CA ALA A 55 50.71 -33.10 -80.57
C ALA A 55 49.48 -33.94 -80.18
N TRP A 56 49.38 -35.18 -80.66
CA TRP A 56 48.33 -36.11 -80.26
C TRP A 56 48.38 -36.48 -78.77
N GLY A 57 49.58 -36.65 -78.20
CA GLY A 57 49.75 -36.91 -76.76
C GLY A 57 49.28 -35.76 -75.87
N ILE A 58 49.57 -34.51 -76.26
CA ILE A 58 49.11 -33.32 -75.55
C ILE A 58 47.59 -33.17 -75.67
N LEU A 59 47.01 -33.41 -76.85
CA LEU A 59 45.56 -33.37 -77.04
C LEU A 59 44.84 -34.45 -76.23
N ALA A 60 45.36 -35.68 -76.21
CA ALA A 60 44.81 -36.77 -75.42
C ALA A 60 44.90 -36.49 -73.91
N GLY A 61 46.05 -36.00 -73.44
CA GLY A 61 46.23 -35.58 -72.05
C GLY A 61 45.29 -34.42 -71.66
N GLY A 62 45.18 -33.40 -72.52
CA GLY A 62 44.27 -32.27 -72.36
C GLY A 62 42.80 -32.69 -72.29
N ALA A 63 42.37 -33.59 -73.18
CA ALA A 63 41.02 -34.16 -73.14
C ALA A 63 40.76 -34.96 -71.84
N GLY A 64 41.76 -35.73 -71.38
CA GLY A 64 41.71 -36.42 -70.10
C GLY A 64 41.56 -35.47 -68.92
N LEU A 65 42.26 -34.34 -68.93
CA LEU A 65 42.12 -33.30 -67.90
C LEU A 65 40.70 -32.71 -67.87
N LEU A 66 40.09 -32.44 -69.03
CA LEU A 66 38.70 -31.97 -69.12
C LEU A 66 37.67 -32.99 -68.63
N PHE A 67 38.02 -34.28 -68.64
CA PHE A 67 37.16 -35.33 -68.08
C PHE A 67 37.17 -35.35 -66.54
N GLY A 68 38.22 -34.83 -65.89
CA GLY A 68 38.30 -34.76 -64.42
C GLY A 68 37.14 -34.01 -63.74
N PRO A 69 36.77 -32.79 -64.20
CA PRO A 69 35.57 -32.09 -63.74
C PRO A 69 34.27 -32.88 -63.94
N VAL A 70 34.14 -33.62 -65.05
CA VAL A 70 32.98 -34.49 -65.31
C VAL A 70 32.96 -35.66 -64.32
N LEU A 71 34.13 -36.27 -64.05
CA LEU A 71 34.28 -37.33 -63.06
C LEU A 71 33.89 -36.84 -61.65
N LEU A 72 34.27 -35.60 -61.30
CA LEU A 72 33.85 -34.99 -60.04
C LEU A 72 32.32 -34.83 -59.97
N ARG A 73 31.69 -34.39 -61.06
CA ARG A 73 30.23 -34.24 -61.15
C ARG A 73 29.50 -35.56 -60.96
N LEU A 74 29.98 -36.63 -61.58
CA LEU A 74 29.34 -37.95 -61.55
C LEU A 74 29.53 -38.66 -60.21
N THR A 75 30.74 -38.56 -59.62
CA THR A 75 31.10 -39.35 -58.42
C THR A 75 30.91 -38.59 -57.11
N GLY A 76 31.03 -37.26 -57.13
CA GLY A 76 31.13 -36.43 -55.92
C GLY A 76 32.41 -36.64 -55.10
N ALA A 77 33.32 -37.52 -55.55
CA ALA A 77 34.54 -37.87 -54.84
C ALA A 77 35.69 -36.93 -55.24
N ILE A 78 35.88 -35.85 -54.46
CA ILE A 78 36.91 -34.82 -54.72
C ILE A 78 38.31 -35.45 -54.84
N SER A 79 38.68 -36.34 -53.93
CA SER A 79 40.02 -36.96 -53.94
C SER A 79 40.23 -37.86 -55.15
N LEU A 80 39.18 -38.50 -55.66
CA LEU A 80 39.25 -39.35 -56.85
C LEU A 80 39.46 -38.50 -58.10
N ALA A 81 38.63 -37.46 -58.27
CA ALA A 81 38.78 -36.51 -59.38
C ALA A 81 40.14 -35.82 -59.36
N ALA A 82 40.62 -35.44 -58.16
CA ALA A 82 41.94 -34.87 -57.95
C ALA A 82 43.06 -35.78 -58.45
N GLN A 83 43.06 -37.04 -58.01
CA GLN A 83 44.09 -38.01 -58.41
C GLN A 83 44.01 -38.32 -59.90
N PHE A 84 42.81 -38.40 -60.48
CA PHE A 84 42.62 -38.62 -61.90
C PHE A 84 43.21 -37.49 -62.75
N VAL A 85 42.92 -36.23 -62.41
CA VAL A 85 43.47 -35.05 -63.11
C VAL A 85 45.00 -35.06 -63.06
N VAL A 86 45.58 -35.29 -61.88
CA VAL A 86 47.04 -35.36 -61.73
C VAL A 86 47.63 -36.54 -62.50
N ALA A 87 46.94 -37.69 -62.53
CA ALA A 87 47.36 -38.86 -63.31
C ALA A 87 47.37 -38.59 -64.81
N CYS A 88 46.34 -37.91 -65.34
CA CYS A 88 46.31 -37.47 -66.74
C CYS A 88 47.47 -36.52 -67.05
N MET A 89 47.75 -35.57 -66.17
CA MET A 89 48.87 -34.64 -66.33
C MET A 89 50.21 -35.37 -66.30
N TYR A 90 50.40 -36.28 -65.36
CA TYR A 90 51.60 -37.11 -65.24
C TYR A 90 51.80 -37.98 -66.49
N GLY A 91 50.76 -38.68 -66.95
CA GLY A 91 50.82 -39.50 -68.16
C GLY A 91 51.16 -38.68 -69.41
N MET A 92 50.57 -37.49 -69.54
CA MET A 92 50.87 -36.55 -70.62
C MET A 92 52.34 -36.12 -70.60
N VAL A 93 52.88 -35.74 -69.43
CA VAL A 93 54.29 -35.33 -69.30
C VAL A 93 55.23 -36.50 -69.59
N CYS A 94 54.97 -37.69 -69.05
CA CYS A 94 55.75 -38.88 -69.35
C CYS A 94 55.80 -39.16 -70.85
N TRP A 95 54.66 -39.09 -71.54
CA TRP A 95 54.58 -39.25 -73.00
C TRP A 95 55.36 -38.17 -73.75
N MET A 96 55.19 -36.90 -73.36
CA MET A 96 55.91 -35.79 -73.98
C MET A 96 57.42 -35.91 -73.86
N VAL A 97 57.91 -36.52 -72.78
CA VAL A 97 59.34 -36.71 -72.54
C VAL A 97 59.86 -37.92 -73.31
N THR A 98 59.12 -39.03 -73.36
CA THR A 98 59.58 -40.26 -74.04
C THR A 98 59.65 -40.08 -75.56
N VAL A 99 58.67 -39.42 -76.17
CA VAL A 99 58.63 -39.24 -77.64
C VAL A 99 59.59 -38.13 -78.10
N ASN A 100 60.05 -37.26 -77.22
CA ASN A 100 60.91 -36.11 -77.55
C ASN A 100 62.41 -36.34 -77.24
N GLY A 101 62.88 -37.58 -77.25
CA GLY A 101 64.30 -37.88 -77.00
C GLY A 101 64.73 -37.88 -75.52
N GLY A 102 63.79 -38.03 -74.58
CA GLY A 102 64.11 -38.32 -73.17
C GLY A 102 64.43 -37.10 -72.32
N ILE A 103 65.38 -37.24 -71.38
CA ILE A 103 65.62 -36.26 -70.30
C ILE A 103 66.14 -34.90 -70.81
N LEU A 104 66.88 -34.90 -71.92
CA LEU A 104 67.40 -33.70 -72.58
C LEU A 104 66.33 -32.97 -73.42
N SER A 105 65.11 -33.49 -73.46
CA SER A 105 64.00 -32.85 -74.16
C SER A 105 63.56 -31.55 -73.49
N THR A 106 62.99 -30.65 -74.29
CA THR A 106 62.34 -29.42 -73.81
C THR A 106 61.10 -29.67 -72.96
N SER A 107 60.64 -30.93 -72.89
CA SER A 107 59.45 -31.37 -72.16
C SER A 107 59.75 -31.77 -70.71
N SER A 108 61.00 -32.08 -70.37
CA SER A 108 61.35 -32.62 -69.03
C SER A 108 61.06 -31.66 -67.88
N VAL A 109 61.09 -30.35 -68.13
CA VAL A 109 60.76 -29.31 -67.14
C VAL A 109 59.32 -29.42 -66.62
N TRP A 110 58.40 -30.01 -67.40
CA TRP A 110 57.00 -30.18 -66.98
C TRP A 110 56.83 -31.19 -65.85
N PHE A 111 57.81 -32.06 -65.59
CA PHE A 111 57.79 -32.91 -64.40
C PHE A 111 57.71 -32.08 -63.11
N ALA A 112 58.30 -30.88 -63.09
CA ALA A 112 58.20 -29.99 -61.93
C ALA A 112 56.76 -29.52 -61.65
N SER A 113 55.86 -29.53 -62.63
CA SER A 113 54.46 -29.12 -62.44
C SER A 113 53.61 -30.15 -61.70
N ILE A 114 53.93 -31.45 -61.80
CA ILE A 114 53.13 -32.55 -61.24
C ILE A 114 53.04 -32.45 -59.71
N PRO A 115 54.15 -32.34 -58.94
CA PRO A 115 54.11 -32.17 -57.48
C PRO A 115 53.27 -30.99 -57.02
N PHE A 116 53.42 -29.83 -57.68
CA PHE A 116 52.72 -28.61 -57.31
C PHE A 116 51.21 -28.75 -57.54
N ALA A 117 50.79 -29.22 -58.72
CA ALA A 117 49.37 -29.46 -58.98
C ALA A 117 48.80 -30.50 -57.99
N ALA A 118 49.56 -31.55 -57.67
CA ALA A 118 49.13 -32.59 -56.73
C ALA A 118 48.88 -32.05 -55.31
N VAL A 119 49.75 -31.17 -54.80
CA VAL A 119 49.56 -30.53 -53.48
C VAL A 119 48.30 -29.67 -53.46
N PHE A 120 48.03 -28.92 -54.53
CA PHE A 120 46.90 -27.99 -54.59
C PHE A 120 45.56 -28.70 -54.79
N VAL A 121 45.54 -29.71 -55.65
CA VAL A 121 44.33 -30.40 -56.07
C VAL A 121 43.97 -31.54 -55.09
N GLY A 122 44.96 -32.29 -54.61
CA GLY A 122 44.78 -33.46 -53.73
C GLY A 122 45.30 -33.29 -52.30
N GLY A 123 45.85 -32.13 -51.95
CA GLY A 123 46.42 -31.85 -50.63
C GLY A 123 47.83 -32.45 -50.42
N ARG A 124 48.37 -32.24 -49.22
CA ARG A 124 49.76 -32.61 -48.87
C ARG A 124 50.12 -34.07 -49.14
N ARG A 125 49.21 -35.01 -48.83
CA ARG A 125 49.44 -36.45 -49.04
C ARG A 125 49.54 -36.81 -50.52
N ALA A 126 48.66 -36.29 -51.35
CA ALA A 126 48.71 -36.48 -52.79
C ALA A 126 49.98 -35.85 -53.39
N GLY A 127 50.35 -34.67 -52.91
CA GLY A 127 51.62 -34.02 -53.27
C GLY A 127 52.84 -34.92 -53.06
N ILE A 128 52.98 -35.50 -51.88
CA ILE A 128 54.10 -36.41 -51.56
C ILE A 128 54.09 -37.64 -52.49
N PHE A 129 52.93 -38.27 -52.68
CA PHE A 129 52.80 -39.45 -53.53
C PHE A 129 53.23 -39.18 -54.98
N TRP A 130 52.71 -38.12 -55.60
CA TRP A 130 53.02 -37.79 -56.99
C TRP A 130 54.44 -37.25 -57.17
N SER A 131 55.03 -36.62 -56.15
CA SER A 131 56.46 -36.28 -56.14
C SER A 131 57.34 -37.52 -56.24
N VAL A 132 57.08 -38.54 -55.43
CA VAL A 132 57.84 -39.80 -55.47
C VAL A 132 57.69 -40.48 -56.83
N LEU A 133 56.47 -40.53 -57.37
CA LEU A 133 56.21 -41.14 -58.67
C LEU A 133 56.90 -40.36 -59.81
N THR A 134 56.92 -39.03 -59.73
CA THR A 134 57.59 -38.17 -60.70
C THR A 134 59.11 -38.36 -60.67
N LEU A 135 59.71 -38.47 -59.48
CA LEU A 135 61.14 -38.76 -59.34
C LEU A 135 61.50 -40.14 -59.92
N LEU A 136 60.65 -41.15 -59.70
CA LEU A 136 60.80 -42.46 -60.32
C LEU A 136 60.71 -42.38 -61.86
N ALA A 137 59.77 -41.62 -62.41
CA ALA A 137 59.63 -41.41 -63.84
C ALA A 137 60.90 -40.79 -64.45
N ILE A 138 61.43 -39.75 -63.81
CA ILE A 138 62.67 -39.09 -64.21
C ILE A 138 63.83 -40.08 -64.19
N ALA A 139 63.95 -40.90 -63.15
CA ALA A 139 64.99 -41.93 -63.04
C ALA A 139 64.89 -42.99 -64.15
N VAL A 140 63.67 -43.44 -64.48
CA VAL A 140 63.43 -44.39 -65.58
C VAL A 140 63.83 -43.80 -66.93
N VAL A 141 63.41 -42.55 -67.21
CA VAL A 141 63.78 -41.85 -68.45
C VAL A 141 65.30 -41.61 -68.53
N PHE A 142 65.94 -41.28 -67.40
CA PHE A 142 67.39 -41.08 -67.33
C PHE A 142 68.15 -42.38 -67.63
N LEU A 143 67.76 -43.50 -67.03
CA LEU A 143 68.36 -44.81 -67.33
C LEU A 143 68.15 -45.22 -68.79
N ALA A 144 66.95 -44.98 -69.35
CA ALA A 144 66.65 -45.25 -70.76
C ALA A 144 67.45 -44.37 -71.74
N SER A 145 67.93 -43.20 -71.31
CA SER A 145 68.74 -42.32 -72.15
C SER A 145 70.20 -42.78 -72.34
N GLY A 146 70.65 -43.77 -71.54
CA GLY A 146 72.00 -44.33 -71.64
C GLY A 146 72.18 -45.45 -72.69
N ASP A 147 71.08 -46.00 -73.22
CA ASP A 147 71.10 -47.11 -74.19
C ASP A 147 70.76 -46.61 -75.61
N PRO A 148 71.69 -46.69 -76.60
CA PRO A 148 71.48 -46.19 -77.96
C PRO A 148 70.40 -46.98 -78.70
N GLY A 149 69.15 -46.51 -78.64
CA GLY A 149 67.98 -47.10 -79.31
C GLY A 149 66.75 -47.30 -78.42
N ALA A 150 66.87 -47.12 -77.11
CA ALA A 150 65.74 -47.30 -76.17
C ALA A 150 64.70 -46.17 -76.23
N LEU A 151 65.08 -44.97 -76.71
CA LEU A 151 64.19 -43.83 -76.90
C LEU A 151 64.27 -43.34 -78.35
N PRO A 152 63.13 -42.93 -78.95
CA PRO A 152 63.14 -42.33 -80.28
C PRO A 152 63.94 -41.03 -80.27
N ALA A 153 64.76 -40.82 -81.30
CA ALA A 153 65.43 -39.53 -81.50
C ALA A 153 64.37 -38.43 -81.69
N SER A 154 64.61 -37.26 -81.10
CA SER A 154 63.68 -36.14 -81.26
C SER A 154 63.59 -35.76 -82.75
N PRO A 155 62.37 -35.70 -83.32
CA PRO A 155 62.13 -35.17 -84.67
C PRO A 155 62.45 -33.68 -84.82
N ILE A 156 62.71 -32.98 -83.70
CA ILE A 156 62.94 -31.54 -83.66
C ILE A 156 64.42 -31.28 -83.99
N GLY A 157 64.67 -30.46 -85.00
CA GLY A 157 66.02 -30.04 -85.36
C GLY A 157 66.68 -29.23 -84.22
N PRO A 158 68.01 -29.37 -84.01
CA PRO A 158 68.73 -28.69 -82.93
C PRO A 158 68.54 -27.16 -82.92
N GLU A 159 68.23 -26.53 -84.06
CA GLU A 159 67.94 -25.10 -84.16
C GLU A 159 66.63 -24.65 -83.47
N HIS A 160 65.67 -25.54 -83.24
CA HIS A 160 64.36 -25.22 -82.64
C HIS A 160 64.29 -25.48 -81.12
N HIS A 161 65.31 -26.13 -80.54
CA HIS A 161 65.35 -26.47 -79.10
C HIS A 161 65.28 -25.25 -78.15
N PRO A 162 66.01 -24.14 -78.37
CA PRO A 162 66.02 -23.02 -77.42
C PRO A 162 64.65 -22.35 -77.30
N LEU A 163 63.94 -22.18 -78.42
CA LEU A 163 62.62 -21.56 -78.45
C LEU A 163 61.57 -22.44 -77.75
N GLN A 164 61.63 -23.76 -77.93
CA GLN A 164 60.71 -24.68 -77.26
C GLN A 164 60.98 -24.81 -75.77
N GLN A 165 62.24 -24.75 -75.35
CA GLN A 165 62.60 -24.70 -73.93
C GLN A 165 62.07 -23.43 -73.27
N ALA A 166 62.18 -22.28 -73.94
CA ALA A 166 61.62 -21.02 -73.47
C ALA A 166 60.08 -21.08 -73.32
N LYS A 167 59.36 -21.65 -74.30
CA LYS A 167 57.90 -21.85 -74.23
C LYS A 167 57.48 -22.74 -73.05
N SER A 168 58.20 -23.84 -72.82
CA SER A 168 57.94 -24.73 -71.68
C SER A 168 58.21 -24.06 -70.32
N LEU A 169 59.29 -23.27 -70.21
CA LEU A 169 59.61 -22.54 -68.98
C LEU A 169 58.59 -21.43 -68.68
N VAL A 170 58.19 -20.64 -69.68
CA VAL A 170 57.13 -19.62 -69.53
C VAL A 170 55.79 -20.27 -69.13
N GLY A 171 55.45 -21.39 -69.76
CA GLY A 171 54.25 -22.17 -69.42
C GLY A 171 54.26 -22.64 -67.97
N LEU A 172 55.38 -23.21 -67.50
CA LEU A 172 55.55 -23.65 -66.12
C LEU A 172 55.44 -22.48 -65.13
N SER A 173 56.07 -21.34 -65.40
CA SER A 173 56.02 -20.16 -64.53
C SER A 173 54.61 -19.59 -64.38
N LEU A 174 53.82 -19.54 -65.46
CA LEU A 174 52.42 -19.10 -65.42
C LEU A 174 51.55 -20.03 -64.56
N VAL A 175 51.76 -21.34 -64.68
CA VAL A 175 51.04 -22.34 -63.87
C VAL A 175 51.40 -22.17 -62.38
N VAL A 176 52.69 -22.07 -62.04
CA VAL A 176 53.12 -21.90 -60.64
C VAL A 176 52.59 -20.59 -60.04
N LEU A 177 52.64 -19.47 -60.77
CA LEU A 177 52.12 -18.18 -60.30
C LEU A 177 50.60 -18.22 -60.06
N SER A 178 49.85 -18.89 -60.93
CA SER A 178 48.40 -19.04 -60.79
C SER A 178 48.03 -19.81 -59.51
N LEU A 179 48.76 -20.88 -59.20
CA LEU A 179 48.60 -21.66 -57.97
C LEU A 179 48.99 -20.84 -56.74
N ALA A 180 50.10 -20.10 -56.79
CA ALA A 180 50.56 -19.27 -55.67
C ALA A 180 49.56 -18.16 -55.29
N MET A 181 48.99 -17.45 -56.27
CA MET A 181 47.98 -16.42 -56.01
C MET A 181 46.68 -17.00 -55.40
N ALA A 182 46.31 -18.24 -55.77
CA ALA A 182 45.16 -18.91 -55.18
C ALA A 182 45.37 -19.24 -53.69
N TYR A 183 46.60 -19.60 -53.30
CA TYR A 183 46.95 -19.88 -51.90
C TYR A 183 46.89 -18.63 -51.02
N ASP A 184 47.46 -17.52 -51.50
CA ASP A 184 47.51 -16.27 -50.72
C ASP A 184 46.11 -15.71 -50.42
N ARG A 185 45.21 -15.76 -51.42
CA ARG A 185 43.79 -15.39 -51.24
C ARG A 185 43.05 -16.27 -50.23
N ALA A 186 43.36 -17.56 -50.17
CA ALA A 186 42.72 -18.47 -49.21
C ALA A 186 43.18 -18.19 -47.77
N LYS A 187 44.46 -17.85 -47.58
CA LYS A 187 45.03 -17.53 -46.26
C LYS A 187 44.48 -16.23 -45.68
N ALA A 188 44.42 -15.15 -46.46
CA ALA A 188 43.93 -13.84 -46.00
C ALA A 188 42.51 -13.92 -45.41
N ARG A 189 41.59 -14.64 -46.07
CA ARG A 189 40.19 -14.76 -45.60
C ARG A 189 40.04 -15.53 -44.29
N SER A 190 40.98 -16.43 -43.97
CA SER A 190 40.91 -17.22 -42.74
C SER A 190 41.30 -16.41 -41.50
N LEU A 191 42.22 -15.45 -41.64
CA LEU A 191 42.67 -14.58 -40.55
C LEU A 191 41.62 -13.52 -40.20
N GLU A 192 41.01 -12.90 -41.21
CA GLU A 192 39.96 -11.90 -41.04
C GLU A 192 38.75 -12.45 -40.24
N LYS A 193 38.36 -13.71 -40.48
CA LYS A 193 37.29 -14.38 -39.72
C LYS A 193 37.65 -14.60 -38.25
N LEU A 194 38.93 -14.89 -37.96
CA LEU A 194 39.39 -15.15 -36.61
C LEU A 194 39.43 -13.85 -35.78
N GLU A 195 39.88 -12.76 -36.39
CA GLU A 195 39.90 -11.42 -35.78
C GLU A 195 38.49 -10.90 -35.50
N ALA A 196 37.55 -11.09 -36.43
CA ALA A 196 36.15 -10.72 -36.22
C ALA A 196 35.51 -11.49 -35.06
N ALA A 197 35.70 -12.81 -35.00
CA ALA A 197 35.18 -13.65 -33.91
C ALA A 197 35.75 -13.26 -32.54
N ARG A 198 37.04 -12.90 -32.49
CA ARG A 198 37.68 -12.40 -31.26
C ARG A 198 37.10 -11.06 -30.82
N ALA A 199 36.94 -10.11 -31.74
CA ALA A 199 36.38 -8.80 -31.43
C ALA A 199 34.91 -8.89 -30.96
N ASP A 200 34.13 -9.83 -31.49
CA ASP A 200 32.77 -10.09 -31.02
C ASP A 200 32.75 -10.70 -29.61
N ALA A 201 33.67 -11.61 -29.29
CA ALA A 201 33.81 -12.18 -27.95
C ALA A 201 34.25 -11.14 -26.90
N GLU A 202 35.21 -10.27 -27.23
CA GLU A 202 35.64 -9.16 -26.36
C GLU A 202 34.49 -8.18 -26.08
N ARG A 203 33.69 -7.84 -27.10
CA ARG A 203 32.48 -7.01 -26.94
C ARG A 203 31.43 -7.68 -26.05
N ALA A 204 31.20 -8.99 -26.21
CA ALA A 204 30.27 -9.73 -25.38
C ALA A 204 30.72 -9.79 -23.91
N SER A 205 32.02 -10.00 -23.65
CA SER A 205 32.59 -10.00 -22.30
C SER A 205 32.40 -8.65 -21.60
N ALA A 206 32.73 -7.55 -22.27
CA ALA A 206 32.54 -6.20 -21.73
C ALA A 206 31.07 -5.87 -21.43
N ALA A 207 30.14 -6.37 -22.26
CA ALA A 207 28.71 -6.23 -22.03
C ALA A 207 28.26 -7.03 -20.79
N ILE A 208 28.76 -8.25 -20.59
CA ILE A 208 28.47 -9.08 -19.41
C ILE A 208 28.99 -8.41 -18.13
N GLU A 209 30.22 -7.90 -18.12
CA GLU A 209 30.77 -7.18 -16.96
C GLU A 209 29.91 -5.97 -16.58
N THR A 210 29.48 -5.19 -17.59
CA THR A 210 28.62 -4.03 -17.37
C THR A 210 27.26 -4.44 -16.79
N LEU A 211 26.66 -5.52 -17.31
CA LEU A 211 25.40 -6.07 -16.80
C LEU A 211 25.54 -6.58 -15.37
N LEU A 212 26.60 -7.32 -15.04
CA LEU A 212 26.84 -7.82 -13.68
C LEU A 212 27.08 -6.69 -12.67
N ALA A 213 27.80 -5.64 -13.08
CA ALA A 213 27.96 -4.44 -12.26
C ALA A 213 26.61 -3.73 -12.03
N GLN A 214 25.76 -3.66 -13.05
CA GLN A 214 24.40 -3.12 -12.92
C GLN A 214 23.53 -3.97 -12.00
N VAL A 215 23.53 -5.30 -12.16
CA VAL A 215 22.79 -6.23 -11.29
C VAL A 215 23.26 -6.09 -9.84
N THR A 216 24.56 -6.01 -9.59
CA THR A 216 25.12 -5.80 -8.24
C THR A 216 24.63 -4.50 -7.61
N ARG A 217 24.57 -3.41 -8.38
CA ARG A 217 24.01 -2.14 -7.90
C ARG A 217 22.51 -2.26 -7.59
N SER A 218 21.74 -2.91 -8.44
CA SER A 218 20.30 -3.15 -8.23
C SER A 218 20.03 -4.00 -6.98
N ILE A 219 20.83 -5.04 -6.74
CA ILE A 219 20.73 -5.86 -5.51
C ILE A 219 20.96 -5.00 -4.28
N ARG A 220 22.02 -4.18 -4.26
CA ARG A 220 22.30 -3.29 -3.11
C ARG A 220 21.19 -2.28 -2.87
N ALA A 221 20.67 -1.66 -3.94
CA ALA A 221 19.57 -0.72 -3.84
C ALA A 221 18.32 -1.40 -3.27
N ALA A 222 17.94 -2.55 -3.81
CA ALA A 222 16.79 -3.30 -3.35
C ALA A 222 16.96 -3.83 -1.91
N SER A 223 18.16 -4.24 -1.48
CA SER A 223 18.44 -4.60 -0.08
C SER A 223 18.29 -3.43 0.87
N ASN A 224 18.70 -2.22 0.48
CA ASN A 224 18.50 -1.03 1.32
C ASN A 224 17.01 -0.69 1.44
N GLU A 225 16.28 -0.68 0.33
CA GLU A 225 14.85 -0.40 0.31
C GLU A 225 14.04 -1.46 1.09
N SER A 226 14.45 -2.72 1.03
CA SER A 226 13.92 -3.81 1.86
C SER A 226 14.12 -3.56 3.36
N ARG A 227 15.27 -3.02 3.78
CA ARG A 227 15.50 -2.65 5.20
C ARG A 227 14.61 -1.51 5.66
N ASP A 228 14.38 -0.51 4.79
CA ASP A 228 13.47 0.60 5.09
C ASP A 228 12.02 0.13 5.22
N ILE A 229 11.61 -0.83 4.37
CA ILE A 229 10.31 -1.50 4.48
C ILE A 229 10.19 -2.27 5.80
N VAL A 230 11.21 -3.02 6.22
CA VAL A 230 11.22 -3.72 7.53
C VAL A 230 11.03 -2.73 8.67
N GLY A 231 11.80 -1.64 8.72
CA GLY A 231 11.68 -0.63 9.77
C GLY A 231 10.29 0.03 9.82
N SER A 232 9.73 0.32 8.64
CA SER A 232 8.37 0.86 8.50
C SER A 232 7.30 -0.13 8.99
N THR A 233 7.47 -1.41 8.64
CA THR A 233 6.56 -2.50 9.02
C THR A 233 6.57 -2.74 10.53
N GLU A 234 7.74 -2.70 11.18
CA GLU A 234 7.84 -2.78 12.64
C GLU A 234 7.17 -1.60 13.34
N SER A 235 7.34 -0.38 12.82
CA SER A 235 6.68 0.81 13.34
C SER A 235 5.16 0.72 13.20
N MET A 236 4.69 0.22 12.05
CA MET A 236 3.27 -0.03 11.81
C MET A 236 2.72 -1.05 12.81
N ALA A 237 3.41 -2.17 13.04
CA ALA A 237 3.01 -3.20 13.99
C ALA A 237 2.88 -2.65 15.42
N ARG A 238 3.84 -1.82 15.88
CA ARG A 238 3.75 -1.13 17.17
C ARG A 238 2.53 -0.19 17.23
N THR A 239 2.30 0.57 16.16
CA THR A 239 1.15 1.49 16.08
C THR A 239 -0.19 0.75 16.13
N MET A 240 -0.29 -0.40 15.47
CA MET A 240 -1.50 -1.25 15.52
C MET A 240 -1.75 -1.81 16.92
N ALA A 241 -0.70 -2.23 17.64
CA ALA A 241 -0.83 -2.70 19.02
C ALA A 241 -1.35 -1.58 19.95
N ASP A 242 -0.80 -0.37 19.82
CA ASP A 242 -1.24 0.80 20.59
C ASP A 242 -2.69 1.21 20.24
N GLN A 243 -3.05 1.21 18.96
CA GLN A 243 -4.42 1.51 18.52
C GLN A 243 -5.42 0.49 19.07
N ARG A 244 -5.06 -0.79 19.10
CA ARG A 244 -5.90 -1.82 19.70
C ARG A 244 -6.14 -1.58 21.19
N ALA A 245 -5.08 -1.32 21.96
CA ALA A 245 -5.21 -1.04 23.40
C ALA A 245 -6.07 0.22 23.65
N ARG A 246 -5.91 1.25 22.82
CA ARG A 246 -6.75 2.45 22.87
C ARG A 246 -8.21 2.15 22.55
N ALA A 247 -8.50 1.33 21.53
CA ALA A 247 -9.85 0.92 21.19
C ALA A 247 -10.50 0.16 22.35
N GLU A 248 -9.80 -0.80 22.97
CA GLU A 248 -10.28 -1.53 24.15
C GLU A 248 -10.62 -0.57 25.32
N GLY A 249 -9.75 0.42 25.59
CA GLY A 249 -10.01 1.45 26.61
C GLY A 249 -11.19 2.37 26.27
N MET A 250 -11.36 2.73 25.00
CA MET A 250 -12.51 3.51 24.54
C MET A 250 -13.82 2.73 24.67
N MET A 251 -13.82 1.42 24.40
CA MET A 251 -15.02 0.58 24.59
C MET A 251 -15.44 0.53 26.05
N ALA A 252 -14.50 0.32 26.97
CA ALA A 252 -14.77 0.32 28.40
C ALA A 252 -15.35 1.66 28.86
N THR A 253 -14.80 2.77 28.35
CA THR A 253 -15.30 4.12 28.63
C THR A 253 -16.72 4.33 28.10
N ALA A 254 -16.99 3.91 26.87
CA ALA A 254 -18.32 4.01 26.25
C ALA A 254 -19.37 3.23 27.05
N GLN A 255 -19.05 2.01 27.51
CA GLN A 255 -19.92 1.19 28.34
C GLN A 255 -20.17 1.83 29.72
N ALA A 256 -19.12 2.32 30.39
CA ALA A 256 -19.27 3.00 31.67
C ALA A 256 -20.15 4.25 31.56
N MET A 257 -19.97 5.03 30.50
CA MET A 257 -20.80 6.19 30.21
C MET A 257 -22.26 5.82 29.92
N ALA A 258 -22.51 4.75 29.16
CA ALA A 258 -23.86 4.25 28.90
C ALA A 258 -24.59 3.87 30.21
N VAL A 259 -23.91 3.13 31.11
CA VAL A 259 -24.46 2.76 32.42
C VAL A 259 -24.76 4.00 33.26
N MET A 260 -23.81 4.92 33.38
CA MET A 260 -23.98 6.16 34.15
C MET A 260 -25.14 7.01 33.64
N THR A 261 -25.30 7.08 32.33
CA THR A 261 -26.38 7.85 31.69
C THR A 261 -27.74 7.19 31.94
N GLY A 262 -27.81 5.86 31.88
CA GLY A 262 -29.00 5.12 32.28
C GLY A 262 -29.39 5.35 33.74
N GLN A 263 -28.41 5.37 34.65
CA GLN A 263 -28.63 5.70 36.06
C GLN A 263 -29.15 7.13 36.24
N ASN A 264 -28.56 8.12 35.54
CA ASN A 264 -29.03 9.51 35.58
C ASN A 264 -30.47 9.65 35.07
N ALA A 265 -30.85 8.92 34.03
CA ALA A 265 -32.22 8.92 33.52
C ALA A 265 -33.20 8.32 34.55
N ALA A 266 -32.83 7.22 35.20
CA ALA A 266 -33.63 6.60 36.26
C ALA A 266 -33.77 7.53 37.48
N GLU A 267 -32.69 8.17 37.92
CA GLU A 267 -32.73 9.12 39.04
C GLU A 267 -33.54 10.37 38.70
N SER A 268 -33.47 10.85 37.45
CA SER A 268 -34.34 11.92 36.97
C SER A 268 -35.82 11.54 37.03
N GLY A 269 -36.15 10.27 36.72
CA GLY A 269 -37.48 9.72 36.90
C GLY A 269 -37.95 9.77 38.36
N ARG A 270 -37.12 9.30 39.30
CA ARG A 270 -37.40 9.35 40.75
C ARG A 270 -37.55 10.78 41.26
N ALA A 271 -36.65 11.67 40.87
CA ALA A 271 -36.71 13.08 41.26
C ALA A 271 -38.02 13.74 40.76
N ARG A 272 -38.53 13.31 39.60
CA ARG A 272 -39.79 13.82 39.04
C ARG A 272 -40.99 13.36 39.87
N GLU A 273 -40.99 12.11 40.35
CA GLU A 273 -42.01 11.62 41.28
C GLU A 273 -42.00 12.42 42.60
N VAL A 274 -40.81 12.71 43.13
CA VAL A 274 -40.66 13.56 44.32
C VAL A 274 -41.17 14.98 44.07
N ALA A 275 -40.85 15.58 42.92
CA ALA A 275 -41.36 16.90 42.54
C ALA A 275 -42.89 16.91 42.44
N HIS A 276 -43.49 15.86 41.84
CA HIS A 276 -44.94 15.72 41.77
C HIS A 276 -45.57 15.59 43.16
N ALA A 277 -45.02 14.75 44.04
CA ALA A 277 -45.50 14.61 45.40
C ALA A 277 -45.41 15.93 46.19
N ALA A 278 -44.32 16.69 46.01
CA ALA A 278 -44.18 18.02 46.60
C ALA A 278 -45.22 19.02 46.06
N GLY A 279 -45.54 18.95 44.76
CA GLY A 279 -46.62 19.74 44.15
C GLY A 279 -48.00 19.41 44.74
N THR A 280 -48.31 18.12 44.91
CA THR A 280 -49.55 17.68 45.56
C THR A 280 -49.64 18.17 46.99
N ALA A 281 -48.58 18.02 47.79
CA ALA A 281 -48.55 18.50 49.18
C ALA A 281 -48.69 20.03 49.27
N ALA A 282 -48.09 20.79 48.34
CA ALA A 282 -48.27 22.24 48.28
C ALA A 282 -49.71 22.64 47.89
N SER A 283 -50.36 21.88 47.00
CA SER A 283 -51.77 22.07 46.66
C SER A 283 -52.69 21.83 47.85
N GLU A 284 -52.50 20.71 48.57
CA GLU A 284 -53.28 20.39 49.77
C GLU A 284 -53.09 21.45 50.87
N ALA A 285 -51.86 21.96 51.03
CA ALA A 285 -51.58 23.07 51.93
C ALA A 285 -52.26 24.38 51.46
N GLY A 286 -52.38 24.59 50.14
CA GLY A 286 -53.11 25.72 49.55
C GLY A 286 -54.58 25.69 49.92
N ASP A 287 -55.23 24.54 49.76
CA ASP A 287 -56.63 24.32 50.15
C ASP A 287 -56.85 24.56 51.66
N ALA A 288 -55.90 24.14 52.49
CA ALA A 288 -55.94 24.41 53.93
C ALA A 288 -55.81 25.91 54.26
N MET A 289 -55.02 26.66 53.50
CA MET A 289 -54.91 28.13 53.65
C MET A 289 -56.19 28.84 53.20
N ASP A 290 -56.83 28.40 52.11
CA ASP A 290 -58.14 28.92 51.69
C ASP A 290 -59.20 28.72 52.79
N ALA A 291 -59.23 27.54 53.40
CA ALA A 291 -60.10 27.27 54.54
C ALA A 291 -59.79 28.17 55.74
N ALA A 292 -58.51 28.43 56.02
CA ALA A 292 -58.09 29.34 57.09
C ALA A 292 -58.53 30.79 56.82
N VAL A 293 -58.38 31.29 55.58
CA VAL A 293 -58.84 32.62 55.16
C VAL A 293 -60.36 32.76 55.35
N ALA A 294 -61.12 31.73 54.97
CA ALA A 294 -62.57 31.70 55.17
C ALA A 294 -62.94 31.72 56.66
N GLN A 295 -62.30 30.90 57.50
CA GLN A 295 -62.55 30.87 58.94
C GLN A 295 -62.19 32.19 59.64
N LEU A 296 -61.06 32.81 59.29
CA LEU A 296 -60.65 34.10 59.83
C LEU A 296 -61.63 35.21 59.42
N SER A 297 -62.16 35.16 58.20
CA SER A 297 -63.19 36.10 57.74
C SER A 297 -64.50 35.95 58.51
N ALA A 298 -64.94 34.71 58.77
CA ALA A 298 -66.11 34.43 59.59
C ALA A 298 -65.90 34.85 61.07
N ALA A 299 -64.73 34.60 61.64
CA ALA A 299 -64.39 35.03 63.00
C ALA A 299 -64.41 36.55 63.14
N ARG A 300 -63.88 37.26 62.12
CA ARG A 300 -63.91 38.72 62.03
C ARG A 300 -65.35 39.26 62.06
N GLU A 301 -66.26 38.65 61.29
CA GLU A 301 -67.68 39.02 61.28
C GLU A 301 -68.36 38.76 62.63
N ALA A 302 -68.08 37.61 63.26
CA ALA A 302 -68.62 37.28 64.58
C ALA A 302 -68.16 38.26 65.67
N ILE A 303 -66.87 38.63 65.67
CA ILE A 303 -66.31 39.64 66.59
C ILE A 303 -66.95 41.01 66.32
N GLY A 304 -67.12 41.41 65.06
CA GLY A 304 -67.79 42.65 64.68
C GLY A 304 -69.24 42.71 65.17
N ALA A 305 -69.99 41.61 65.01
CA ALA A 305 -71.36 41.50 65.50
C ALA A 305 -71.43 41.55 67.03
N ALA A 306 -70.51 40.89 67.72
CA ALA A 306 -70.44 40.92 69.18
C ALA A 306 -70.09 42.33 69.71
N ALA A 307 -69.20 43.05 69.02
CA ALA A 307 -68.86 44.44 69.35
C ALA A 307 -70.09 45.36 69.21
N GLY A 308 -70.90 45.17 68.16
CA GLY A 308 -72.15 45.91 67.99
C GLY A 308 -73.17 45.65 69.11
N ARG A 309 -73.32 44.39 69.55
CA ARG A 309 -74.21 44.05 70.68
C ARG A 309 -73.74 44.63 72.02
N LEU A 310 -72.43 44.67 72.25
CA LEU A 310 -71.86 45.30 73.44
C LEU A 310 -72.05 46.82 73.41
N ASP A 311 -71.93 47.46 72.25
CA ASP A 311 -72.22 48.89 72.10
C ASP A 311 -73.69 49.19 72.45
N GLU A 312 -74.63 48.38 71.95
CA GLU A 312 -76.05 48.49 72.28
C GLU A 312 -76.31 48.30 73.80
N LEU A 313 -75.63 47.33 74.44
CA LEU A 313 -75.72 47.13 75.89
C LEU A 313 -75.16 48.32 76.68
N GLY A 314 -74.07 48.92 76.20
CA GLY A 314 -73.48 50.13 76.77
C GLY A 314 -74.46 51.30 76.73
N GLN A 315 -75.12 51.51 75.58
CA GLN A 315 -76.14 52.55 75.39
C GLN A 315 -77.35 52.32 76.31
N LYS A 316 -77.91 51.11 76.33
CA LYS A 316 -79.04 50.78 77.23
C LYS A 316 -78.67 50.94 78.71
N SER A 317 -77.45 50.57 79.09
CA SER A 317 -76.98 50.75 80.48
C SER A 317 -76.85 52.23 80.85
N ALA A 318 -76.40 53.08 79.92
CA ALA A 318 -76.35 54.53 80.12
C ALA A 318 -77.75 55.15 80.26
N GLU A 319 -78.75 54.68 79.49
CA GLU A 319 -80.15 55.08 79.63
C GLU A 319 -80.70 54.71 81.02
N VAL A 320 -80.48 53.47 81.48
CA VAL A 320 -80.90 53.04 82.83
C VAL A 320 -80.21 53.87 83.90
N ASN A 321 -78.94 54.23 83.72
CA ASN A 321 -78.24 55.11 84.65
C ASN A 321 -78.93 56.48 84.78
N GLY A 322 -79.42 57.03 83.67
CA GLY A 322 -80.21 58.26 83.66
C GLY A 322 -81.51 58.14 84.46
N ILE A 323 -82.22 57.01 84.33
CA ILE A 323 -83.44 56.73 85.09
C ILE A 323 -83.14 56.60 86.59
N VAL A 324 -82.05 55.90 86.96
CA VAL A 324 -81.67 55.70 88.36
C VAL A 324 -81.31 57.03 89.03
N LYS A 325 -80.63 57.94 88.33
CA LYS A 325 -80.38 59.31 88.80
C LYS A 325 -81.68 60.07 89.03
N LEU A 326 -82.64 59.98 88.10
CA LEU A 326 -83.96 60.60 88.29
C LEU A 326 -84.70 60.04 89.51
N ILE A 327 -84.66 58.72 89.75
CA ILE A 327 -85.28 58.11 90.94
C ILE A 327 -84.61 58.61 92.22
N ARG A 328 -83.27 58.74 92.22
CA ARG A 328 -82.51 59.31 93.34
C ARG A 328 -82.96 60.74 93.62
N ASP A 329 -83.07 61.58 92.59
CA ASP A 329 -83.53 62.96 92.72
C ASP A 329 -84.97 63.03 93.28
N ILE A 330 -85.86 62.12 92.86
CA ILE A 330 -87.23 62.00 93.40
C ILE A 330 -87.19 61.57 94.88
N ALA A 331 -86.32 60.63 95.25
CA ALA A 331 -86.15 60.18 96.62
C ALA A 331 -85.60 61.30 97.52
N ASP A 332 -84.64 62.09 97.04
CA ASP A 332 -84.13 63.30 97.70
C ASP A 332 -85.26 64.32 97.95
N GLN A 333 -86.08 64.59 96.94
CA GLN A 333 -87.24 65.47 97.07
C GLN A 333 -88.28 64.92 98.06
N THR A 334 -88.55 63.61 98.00
CA THR A 334 -89.51 62.94 98.90
C THR A 334 -89.03 62.97 100.34
N ASN A 335 -87.73 62.77 100.58
CA ASN A 335 -87.11 62.86 101.89
C ASN A 335 -87.25 64.28 102.48
N LEU A 336 -87.00 65.31 101.66
CA LEU A 336 -87.20 66.71 102.05
C LEU A 336 -88.68 67.04 102.35
N LEU A 337 -89.61 66.56 101.53
CA LEU A 337 -91.05 66.72 101.75
C LEU A 337 -91.50 66.04 103.05
N ALA A 338 -91.04 64.81 103.30
CA ALA A 338 -91.34 64.05 104.49
C ALA A 338 -90.77 64.71 105.76
N LEU A 339 -89.55 65.25 105.68
CA LEU A 339 -88.95 66.01 106.77
C LEU A 339 -89.78 67.26 107.11
N ASN A 340 -90.18 68.03 106.09
CA ASN A 340 -91.04 69.20 106.29
C ASN A 340 -92.39 68.83 106.92
N ALA A 341 -92.99 67.71 106.48
CA ALA A 341 -94.24 67.20 107.05
C ALA A 341 -94.07 66.73 108.51
N ALA A 342 -92.95 66.08 108.85
CA ALA A 342 -92.64 65.67 110.23
C ALA A 342 -92.45 66.88 111.15
N ILE A 343 -91.79 67.94 110.68
CA ILE A 343 -91.64 69.21 111.41
C ILE A 343 -93.00 69.84 111.68
N GLU A 344 -93.88 69.94 110.67
CA GLU A 344 -95.19 70.55 110.84
C GLU A 344 -96.12 69.70 111.72
N ALA A 345 -96.02 68.37 111.63
CA ALA A 345 -96.75 67.44 112.49
C ALA A 345 -96.31 67.55 113.96
N ALA A 346 -95.01 67.72 114.23
CA ALA A 346 -94.50 67.99 115.57
C ALA A 346 -94.99 69.35 116.11
N ARG A 347 -95.13 70.35 115.23
CA ARG A 347 -95.63 71.69 115.54
C ARG A 347 -97.11 71.69 115.96
N ALA A 348 -97.91 70.77 115.41
CA ALA A 348 -99.34 70.59 115.75
C ALA A 348 -99.58 69.85 117.09
N GLY A 349 -98.53 69.43 117.80
CA GLY A 349 -98.62 68.77 119.11
C GLY A 349 -99.36 67.43 119.07
N GLU A 350 -100.23 67.17 120.06
CA GLU A 350 -100.97 65.89 120.17
C GLU A 350 -101.89 65.60 118.96
N MET A 351 -102.41 66.64 118.29
CA MET A 351 -103.28 66.50 117.11
C MET A 351 -102.49 66.04 115.86
N GLY A 352 -101.17 66.27 115.81
CA GLY A 352 -100.30 65.90 114.69
C GLY A 352 -99.61 64.54 114.83
N ARG A 353 -99.81 63.84 115.96
CA ARG A 353 -99.01 62.66 116.32
C ARG A 353 -99.11 61.51 115.31
N GLY A 354 -100.29 61.26 114.75
CA GLY A 354 -100.49 60.26 113.69
C GLY A 354 -99.80 60.64 112.37
N PHE A 355 -99.82 61.92 112.00
CA PHE A 355 -99.13 62.44 110.82
C PHE A 355 -97.61 62.40 110.97
N ALA A 356 -97.08 62.67 112.17
CA ALA A 356 -95.64 62.60 112.44
C ALA A 356 -95.09 61.18 112.22
N VAL A 357 -95.81 60.14 112.65
CA VAL A 357 -95.42 58.73 112.42
C VAL A 357 -95.39 58.39 110.93
N VAL A 358 -96.40 58.83 110.16
CA VAL A 358 -96.42 58.60 108.71
C VAL A 358 -95.28 59.36 108.02
N ALA A 359 -95.04 60.61 108.38
CA ALA A 359 -93.96 61.41 107.81
C ALA A 359 -92.58 60.79 108.07
N ASP A 360 -92.32 60.29 109.28
CA ASP A 360 -91.07 59.58 109.59
C ASP A 360 -90.92 58.27 108.82
N GLU A 361 -92.01 57.53 108.58
CA GLU A 361 -91.96 56.29 107.78
C GLU A 361 -91.69 56.60 106.29
N VAL A 362 -92.31 57.66 105.74
CA VAL A 362 -92.02 58.15 104.38
C VAL A 362 -90.57 58.62 104.27
N ARG A 363 -90.04 59.32 105.29
CA ARG A 363 -88.64 59.75 105.36
C ARG A 363 -87.68 58.56 105.30
N LYS A 364 -87.90 57.54 106.13
CA LYS A 364 -87.11 56.30 106.11
C LYS A 364 -87.22 55.56 104.78
N LEU A 365 -88.40 55.55 104.16
CA LEU A 365 -88.58 54.92 102.84
C LEU A 365 -87.80 55.66 101.75
N ALA A 366 -87.81 57.00 101.79
CA ALA A 366 -87.02 57.83 100.89
C ALA A 366 -85.51 57.62 101.06
N GLU A 367 -85.00 57.61 102.30
CA GLU A 367 -83.59 57.29 102.61
C GLU A 367 -83.21 55.88 102.11
N ARG A 368 -84.09 54.88 102.30
CA ARG A 368 -83.87 53.53 101.76
C ARG A 368 -83.82 53.52 100.24
N THR A 369 -84.70 54.26 99.57
CA THR A 369 -84.69 54.40 98.10
C THR A 369 -83.41 55.08 97.61
N GLN A 370 -82.95 56.15 98.26
CA GLN A 370 -81.67 56.80 97.93
C GLN A 370 -80.51 55.81 97.99
N ASN A 371 -80.36 55.09 99.10
CA ASN A 371 -79.29 54.10 99.26
C ASN A 371 -79.37 53.00 98.19
N ALA A 372 -80.58 52.48 97.91
CA ALA A 372 -80.78 51.49 96.86
C ALA A 372 -80.42 52.04 95.46
N THR A 373 -80.79 53.28 95.15
CA THR A 373 -80.41 53.90 93.86
C THR A 373 -78.91 54.14 93.73
N GLN A 374 -78.22 54.46 94.81
CA GLN A 374 -76.76 54.61 94.82
C GLN A 374 -76.05 53.27 94.56
N ASP A 375 -76.52 52.18 95.18
CA ASP A 375 -76.00 50.84 94.92
C ASP A 375 -76.24 50.42 93.46
N ILE A 376 -77.39 50.77 92.89
CA ILE A 376 -77.71 50.49 91.48
C ILE A 376 -76.82 51.33 90.54
N ASP A 377 -76.62 52.63 90.80
CA ASP A 377 -75.75 53.52 90.00
C ASP A 377 -74.29 53.01 89.96
N GLN A 378 -73.78 52.51 91.09
CA GLN A 378 -72.46 51.85 91.14
C GLN A 378 -72.40 50.60 90.26
N LYS A 379 -73.41 49.73 90.34
CA LYS A 379 -73.49 48.50 89.53
C LYS A 379 -73.60 48.81 88.03
N ILE A 380 -74.40 49.80 87.65
CA ILE A 380 -74.54 50.21 86.25
C ILE A 380 -73.23 50.82 85.73
N SER A 381 -72.56 51.64 86.52
CA SER A 381 -71.26 52.21 86.14
C SER A 381 -70.21 51.13 85.89
N LEU A 382 -70.19 50.07 86.70
CA LEU A 382 -69.35 48.89 86.48
C LEU A 382 -69.71 48.16 85.17
N ILE A 383 -71.00 48.00 84.87
CA ILE A 383 -71.46 47.40 83.61
C ILE A 383 -70.95 48.23 82.42
N VAL A 384 -71.17 49.55 82.41
CA VAL A 384 -70.73 50.46 81.34
C VAL A 384 -69.22 50.41 81.14
N CYS A 385 -68.44 50.45 82.23
CA CYS A 385 -66.99 50.33 82.17
C CYS A 385 -66.56 49.00 81.54
N GLY A 386 -67.10 47.89 82.03
CA GLY A 386 -66.80 46.55 81.51
C GLY A 386 -67.25 46.36 80.05
N THR A 387 -68.36 46.98 79.64
CA THR A 387 -68.79 46.94 78.23
C THR A 387 -67.79 47.67 77.34
N ASN A 388 -67.31 48.85 77.76
CA ASN A 388 -66.36 49.64 76.99
C ASN A 388 -64.99 48.94 76.88
N GLU A 389 -64.50 48.34 77.96
CA GLU A 389 -63.29 47.50 77.94
C GLU A 389 -63.43 46.32 76.98
N ALA A 390 -64.58 45.62 77.00
CA ALA A 390 -64.86 44.51 76.09
C ALA A 390 -64.91 44.96 74.62
N ILE A 391 -65.45 46.16 74.31
CA ILE A 391 -65.44 46.73 72.96
C ILE A 391 -64.01 47.02 72.49
N VAL A 392 -63.15 47.58 73.34
CA VAL A 392 -61.73 47.82 73.01
C VAL A 392 -61.01 46.51 72.72
N ALA A 393 -61.21 45.49 73.55
CA ALA A 393 -60.66 44.15 73.33
C ALA A 393 -61.14 43.54 72.01
N MET A 394 -62.43 43.69 71.66
CA MET A 394 -62.97 43.22 70.39
C MET A 394 -62.39 43.96 69.18
N LYS A 395 -62.18 45.27 69.26
CA LYS A 395 -61.48 46.02 68.19
C LYS A 395 -60.05 45.50 67.99
N GLY A 396 -59.34 45.22 69.08
CA GLY A 396 -58.02 44.57 69.03
C GLY A 396 -58.07 43.18 68.39
N GLY A 397 -59.03 42.35 68.78
CA GLY A 397 -59.25 41.02 68.19
C GLY A 397 -59.58 41.09 66.69
N ASN A 398 -60.37 42.07 66.27
CA ASN A 398 -60.69 42.31 64.86
C ASN A 398 -59.45 42.66 64.03
N ALA A 399 -58.56 43.50 64.56
CA ALA A 399 -57.28 43.83 63.93
C ALA A 399 -56.36 42.60 63.82
N GLN A 400 -56.30 41.76 64.87
CA GLN A 400 -55.55 40.50 64.84
C GLN A 400 -56.09 39.51 63.81
N MET A 401 -57.43 39.38 63.68
CA MET A 401 -58.03 38.54 62.64
C MET A 401 -57.68 39.03 61.23
N HIS A 402 -57.67 40.36 61.01
CA HIS A 402 -57.27 40.92 59.72
C HIS A 402 -55.82 40.60 59.38
N ALA A 403 -54.89 40.81 60.32
CA ALA A 403 -53.48 40.48 60.14
C ALA A 403 -53.26 38.97 59.92
N GLY A 404 -54.01 38.12 60.64
CA GLY A 404 -53.99 36.67 60.44
C GLY A 404 -54.44 36.28 59.03
N ARG A 405 -55.48 36.94 58.52
CA ARG A 405 -56.00 36.68 57.17
C ARG A 405 -54.98 37.08 56.10
N ASP A 406 -54.36 38.25 56.24
CA ASP A 406 -53.37 38.73 55.29
C ASP A 406 -52.13 37.80 55.27
N ASN A 407 -51.71 37.29 56.43
CA ASN A 407 -50.65 36.28 56.52
C ASN A 407 -51.03 34.95 55.85
N ALA A 408 -52.27 34.48 56.03
CA ALA A 408 -52.74 33.25 55.37
C ALA A 408 -52.81 33.43 53.85
N GLN A 409 -53.25 34.59 53.36
CA GLN A 409 -53.24 34.93 51.93
C GLN A 409 -51.81 34.95 51.36
N HIS A 410 -50.86 35.57 52.07
CA HIS A 410 -49.45 35.56 51.67
C HIS A 410 -48.87 34.13 51.63
N ALA A 411 -49.24 33.27 52.57
CA ALA A 411 -48.83 31.87 52.56
C ALA A 411 -49.39 31.12 51.34
N GLN A 412 -50.65 31.38 50.98
CA GLN A 412 -51.29 30.83 49.79
C GLN A 412 -50.57 31.24 48.50
N ASP A 413 -50.21 32.52 48.35
CA ASP A 413 -49.46 32.99 47.17
C ASP A 413 -48.10 32.29 47.03
N LYS A 414 -47.42 32.04 48.16
CA LYS A 414 -46.13 31.31 48.18
C LYS A 414 -46.30 29.84 47.83
N LEU A 415 -47.39 29.21 48.26
CA LEU A 415 -47.73 27.84 47.88
C LEU A 415 -48.04 27.74 46.38
N GLY A 416 -48.76 28.70 45.81
CA GLY A 416 -48.97 28.80 44.37
C GLY A 416 -47.65 28.85 43.58
N ALA A 417 -46.72 29.71 44.00
CA ALA A 417 -45.38 29.77 43.39
C ALA A 417 -44.58 28.46 43.57
N MET A 418 -44.80 27.72 44.68
CA MET A 418 -44.15 26.43 44.91
C MET A 418 -44.68 25.36 43.95
N ILE A 419 -45.99 25.33 43.69
CA ILE A 419 -46.64 24.44 42.72
C ILE A 419 -46.10 24.70 41.30
N ASP A 420 -45.99 25.96 40.89
CA ASP A 420 -45.40 26.31 39.59
C ASP A 420 -43.94 25.83 39.47
N ASN A 421 -43.16 25.99 40.55
CA ASN A 421 -41.76 25.56 40.56
C ASN A 421 -41.61 24.03 40.53
N THR A 422 -42.50 23.27 41.18
CA THR A 422 -42.45 21.80 41.11
C THR A 422 -42.85 21.28 39.73
N HIS A 423 -43.81 21.93 39.05
CA HIS A 423 -44.12 21.64 37.65
C HIS A 423 -42.92 21.89 36.73
N ARG A 424 -42.28 23.05 36.85
CA ARG A 424 -41.07 23.36 36.07
C ARG A 424 -39.93 22.39 36.34
N LEU A 425 -39.75 21.97 37.60
CA LEU A 425 -38.76 20.96 37.96
C LEU A 425 -39.08 19.61 37.30
N ALA A 426 -40.34 19.20 37.29
CA ALA A 426 -40.77 17.97 36.63
C ALA A 426 -40.48 17.98 35.12
N ASP A 427 -40.70 19.11 34.45
CA ASP A 427 -40.38 19.29 33.03
C ASP A 427 -38.87 19.21 32.75
N VAL A 428 -38.05 19.87 33.57
CA VAL A 428 -36.59 19.80 33.47
C VAL A 428 -36.11 18.35 33.62
N LEU A 429 -36.63 17.63 34.61
CA LEU A 429 -36.26 16.23 34.86
C LEU A 429 -36.71 15.30 33.73
N ALA A 430 -37.86 15.56 33.11
CA ALA A 430 -38.28 14.86 31.90
C ALA A 430 -37.30 15.12 30.73
N GLY A 431 -36.84 16.37 30.59
CA GLY A 431 -35.81 16.74 29.62
C GLY A 431 -34.48 16.02 29.85
N VAL A 432 -34.01 15.93 31.10
CA VAL A 432 -32.79 15.19 31.46
C VAL A 432 -32.91 13.70 31.15
N ALA A 433 -34.06 13.08 31.46
CA ALA A 433 -34.30 11.68 31.14
C ALA A 433 -34.27 11.41 29.62
N ALA A 434 -34.90 12.29 28.83
CA ALA A 434 -34.91 12.18 27.36
C ALA A 434 -33.51 12.42 26.75
N ALA A 435 -32.76 13.39 27.29
CA ALA A 435 -31.37 13.62 26.91
C ALA A 435 -30.49 12.39 27.25
N GLY A 436 -30.71 11.79 28.41
CA GLY A 436 -30.03 10.56 28.83
C GLY A 436 -30.28 9.40 27.86
N GLU A 437 -31.53 9.17 27.44
CA GLU A 437 -31.86 8.14 26.45
C GLU A 437 -31.17 8.39 25.10
N THR A 438 -31.14 9.65 24.65
CA THR A 438 -30.45 10.02 23.41
C THR A 438 -28.95 9.81 23.51
N GLN A 439 -28.35 10.19 24.64
CA GLN A 439 -26.93 10.02 24.89
C GLN A 439 -26.56 8.53 24.99
N ASN A 440 -27.44 7.68 25.55
CA ASN A 440 -27.24 6.24 25.60
C ASN A 440 -27.20 5.61 24.19
N LYS A 441 -28.08 6.05 23.28
CA LYS A 441 -28.01 5.68 21.85
C LYS A 441 -26.71 6.14 21.20
N GLY A 442 -26.23 7.34 21.55
CA GLY A 442 -24.93 7.85 21.12
C GLY A 442 -23.76 6.98 21.57
N PHE A 443 -23.76 6.52 22.83
CA PHE A 443 -22.74 5.61 23.33
C PHE A 443 -22.78 4.23 22.67
N ALA A 444 -23.97 3.72 22.33
CA ALA A 444 -24.11 2.48 21.57
C ALA A 444 -23.52 2.61 20.15
N ALA A 445 -23.79 3.73 19.47
CA ALA A 445 -23.19 4.02 18.16
C ALA A 445 -21.67 4.13 18.27
N PHE A 446 -21.17 4.88 19.26
CA PHE A 446 -19.74 5.04 19.52
C PHE A 446 -19.04 3.70 19.81
N ALA A 447 -19.66 2.81 20.58
CA ALA A 447 -19.15 1.46 20.80
C ALA A 447 -19.08 0.63 19.50
N GLY A 448 -20.06 0.81 18.60
CA GLY A 448 -20.03 0.24 17.26
C GLY A 448 -18.85 0.76 16.43
N ASP A 449 -18.64 2.07 16.40
CA ASP A 449 -17.52 2.70 15.68
C ASP A 449 -16.16 2.21 16.20
N ILE A 450 -16.00 2.08 17.53
CA ILE A 450 -14.76 1.54 18.12
C ILE A 450 -14.55 0.08 17.73
N THR A 451 -15.61 -0.72 17.65
CA THR A 451 -15.53 -2.11 17.19
C THR A 451 -15.05 -2.16 15.74
N ALA A 452 -15.56 -1.29 14.87
CA ALA A 452 -15.11 -1.18 13.49
C ALA A 452 -13.64 -0.76 13.38
N VAL A 453 -13.19 0.18 14.23
CA VAL A 453 -11.76 0.57 14.31
C VAL A 453 -10.89 -0.60 14.78
N ALA A 454 -11.32 -1.36 15.78
CA ALA A 454 -10.59 -2.53 16.26
C ALA A 454 -10.47 -3.62 15.18
N GLU A 455 -11.53 -3.84 14.39
CA GLU A 455 -11.52 -4.77 13.27
C GLU A 455 -10.61 -4.32 12.13
N ALA A 456 -10.66 -3.03 11.76
CA ALA A 456 -9.75 -2.44 10.77
C ALA A 456 -8.28 -2.53 11.22
N THR A 457 -8.00 -2.25 12.49
CA THR A 457 -6.67 -2.37 13.11
C THR A 457 -6.18 -3.82 13.05
N ARG A 458 -7.06 -4.79 13.30
CA ARG A 458 -6.74 -6.22 13.19
C ARG A 458 -6.42 -6.61 11.76
N ALA A 459 -7.20 -6.16 10.78
CA ALA A 459 -6.94 -6.42 9.36
C ALA A 459 -5.59 -5.84 8.93
N LEU A 460 -5.30 -4.60 9.31
CA LEU A 460 -4.04 -3.93 8.99
C LEU A 460 -2.84 -4.61 9.68
N SER A 461 -3.01 -5.14 10.89
CA SER A 461 -1.97 -5.96 11.55
C SER A 461 -1.66 -7.25 10.78
N ILE A 462 -2.66 -7.92 10.18
CA ILE A 462 -2.46 -9.12 9.36
C ILE A 462 -1.74 -8.77 8.06
N GLU A 463 -2.14 -7.67 7.42
CA GLU A 463 -1.49 -7.17 6.19
C GLU A 463 -0.03 -6.77 6.44
N THR A 464 0.22 -6.07 7.54
CA THR A 464 1.58 -5.70 8.00
C THR A 464 2.45 -6.95 8.19
N GLY A 465 1.92 -8.02 8.80
CA GLY A 465 2.62 -9.30 8.91
C GLY A 465 2.94 -9.93 7.55
N SER A 466 2.00 -9.85 6.59
CA SER A 466 2.20 -10.37 5.24
C SER A 466 3.27 -9.58 4.46
N ILE A 467 3.37 -8.27 4.68
CA ILE A 467 4.42 -7.40 4.13
C ILE A 467 5.77 -7.79 4.74
N ALA A 468 5.85 -8.02 6.05
CA ALA A 468 7.07 -8.49 6.70
C ALA A 468 7.58 -9.80 6.09
N ASP A 469 6.68 -10.78 5.90
CA ASP A 469 7.01 -12.07 5.29
C ASP A 469 7.46 -11.93 3.83
N ALA A 470 6.78 -11.10 3.04
CA ALA A 470 7.15 -10.85 1.65
C ALA A 470 8.53 -10.18 1.53
N THR A 471 8.81 -9.23 2.42
CA THR A 471 10.09 -8.53 2.49
C THR A 471 11.22 -9.47 2.91
N GLY A 472 10.97 -10.37 3.87
CA GLY A 472 11.92 -11.42 4.24
C GLY A 472 12.23 -12.39 3.08
N ARG A 473 11.24 -12.73 2.25
CA ARG A 473 11.47 -13.51 1.02
C ARG A 473 12.29 -12.74 -0.03
N LEU A 474 12.02 -11.46 -0.20
CA LEU A 474 12.79 -10.59 -1.10
C LEU A 474 14.26 -10.53 -0.68
N ASP A 475 14.54 -10.34 0.61
CA ASP A 475 15.92 -10.29 1.12
C ASP A 475 16.69 -11.59 0.85
N LYS A 476 16.02 -12.74 1.05
CA LYS A 476 16.59 -14.05 0.71
C LYS A 476 16.91 -14.20 -0.79
N LEU A 477 15.99 -13.81 -1.67
CA LEU A 477 16.20 -13.87 -3.12
C LEU A 477 17.34 -12.94 -3.58
N MET A 478 17.46 -11.76 -2.96
CA MET A 478 18.55 -10.83 -3.24
C MET A 478 19.90 -11.37 -2.80
N ALA A 479 19.96 -12.04 -1.64
CA ALA A 479 21.17 -12.71 -1.18
C ALA A 479 21.59 -13.85 -2.14
N GLU A 480 20.64 -14.70 -2.56
CA GLU A 480 20.89 -15.77 -3.53
C GLU A 480 21.38 -15.24 -4.88
N LEU A 481 20.77 -14.16 -5.39
CA LEU A 481 21.20 -13.52 -6.63
C LEU A 481 22.60 -12.89 -6.49
N GLY A 482 22.88 -12.24 -5.36
CA GLY A 482 24.19 -11.65 -5.06
C GLY A 482 25.30 -12.69 -5.01
N ASP A 483 25.03 -13.85 -4.42
CA ASP A 483 25.96 -14.98 -4.38
C ASP A 483 26.18 -15.60 -5.77
N SER A 484 25.13 -15.67 -6.60
CA SER A 484 25.24 -16.12 -7.99
C SER A 484 26.16 -15.21 -8.82
N VAL A 485 26.01 -13.88 -8.67
CA VAL A 485 26.85 -12.89 -9.36
C VAL A 485 28.30 -12.98 -8.90
N LYS A 486 28.57 -13.10 -7.59
CA LYS A 486 29.94 -13.29 -7.08
C LYS A 486 30.59 -14.57 -7.60
N ARG A 487 29.82 -15.66 -7.70
CA ARG A 487 30.33 -16.94 -8.19
C ARG A 487 30.72 -16.86 -9.67
N HIS A 488 29.98 -16.10 -10.47
CA HIS A 488 30.35 -15.84 -11.86
C HIS A 488 31.64 -15.02 -11.97
N ASP A 489 31.77 -13.96 -11.17
CA ASP A 489 32.97 -13.12 -11.13
C ASP A 489 34.23 -13.94 -10.79
N SER A 490 34.14 -14.85 -9.81
CA SER A 490 35.26 -15.74 -9.45
C SER A 490 35.67 -16.72 -10.56
N LEU A 491 34.71 -17.19 -11.37
CA LEU A 491 35.01 -18.14 -12.46
C LEU A 491 35.71 -17.43 -13.64
N VAL A 492 35.33 -16.18 -13.92
CA VAL A 492 35.96 -15.36 -14.99
C VAL A 492 37.37 -14.93 -14.59
N SER A 493 37.61 -14.62 -13.31
CA SER A 493 38.95 -14.24 -12.83
C SER A 493 39.96 -15.38 -12.87
N ASP A 494 39.53 -16.64 -12.68
CA ASP A 494 40.40 -17.81 -12.74
C ASP A 494 40.80 -18.16 -14.20
N ASP A 495 39.90 -17.99 -15.16
CA ASP A 495 40.19 -18.22 -16.60
C ASP A 495 41.14 -17.16 -17.19
N ALA A 496 41.12 -15.92 -16.66
CA ALA A 496 42.04 -14.87 -17.06
C ALA A 496 43.49 -15.06 -16.53
N ALA A 497 43.69 -15.92 -15.52
CA ALA A 497 44.97 -16.14 -14.87
C ALA A 497 45.78 -17.33 -15.45
N ALA A 498 45.24 -18.08 -16.42
CA ALA A 498 45.96 -19.19 -17.05
C ALA A 498 46.92 -18.70 -18.17
N PRO A 499 48.26 -18.85 -18.03
CA PRO A 499 49.18 -18.40 -19.07
C PRO A 499 49.15 -19.35 -20.27
N ALA A 500 48.77 -18.82 -21.43
CA ALA A 500 48.94 -19.48 -22.72
C ALA A 500 50.44 -19.58 -23.06
N GLY A 501 51.06 -20.74 -22.81
CA GLY A 501 52.42 -20.99 -23.31
C GLY A 501 53.09 -22.27 -22.82
N ARG A 502 53.01 -23.34 -23.63
CA ARG A 502 54.14 -24.13 -24.19
C ARG A 502 53.72 -25.58 -24.47
N GLY A 503 53.51 -25.87 -25.75
CA GLY A 503 53.77 -27.21 -26.28
C GLY A 503 55.27 -27.34 -26.53
N SER A 504 55.96 -28.16 -25.73
CA SER A 504 57.24 -28.77 -26.09
C SER A 504 57.42 -30.05 -25.29
N ALA A 505 57.62 -31.14 -26.03
CA ALA A 505 57.82 -32.49 -25.54
C ALA A 505 58.95 -32.62 -24.51
N GLY A 506 58.76 -33.49 -23.52
CA GLY A 506 59.77 -33.92 -22.56
C GLY A 506 59.33 -35.22 -21.89
N PHE A 507 60.18 -36.24 -22.01
CA PHE A 507 59.94 -37.66 -21.72
C PHE A 507 60.26 -38.01 -20.24
N ALA A 508 59.27 -38.56 -19.52
CA ALA A 508 59.33 -39.49 -18.35
C ALA A 508 60.01 -39.05 -17.02
N PRO A 509 59.81 -39.76 -15.86
CA PRO A 509 58.87 -40.86 -15.53
C PRO A 509 58.01 -40.65 -14.25
N ARG A 510 57.00 -41.52 -14.06
CA ARG A 510 56.22 -41.72 -12.82
C ARG A 510 57.10 -42.26 -11.67
N PRO A 511 56.79 -41.92 -10.39
CA PRO A 511 55.98 -42.78 -9.48
C PRO A 511 55.14 -41.92 -8.49
N ALA A 512 54.30 -42.36 -7.57
CA ALA A 512 53.60 -43.59 -7.22
C ALA A 512 52.39 -43.19 -6.33
N THR A 513 51.37 -44.03 -6.34
CA THR A 513 50.19 -44.09 -5.48
C THR A 513 50.51 -44.01 -3.98
N VAL A 514 49.76 -43.24 -3.19
CA VAL A 514 49.30 -43.66 -1.84
C VAL A 514 47.89 -43.12 -1.60
N VAL A 515 46.99 -44.07 -1.37
CA VAL A 515 45.66 -43.97 -0.80
C VAL A 515 45.80 -43.80 0.72
N VAL A 516 45.15 -42.81 1.33
CA VAL A 516 44.16 -42.93 2.42
C VAL A 516 43.30 -41.68 2.40
#